data_AF-A0AA40LPS2-F1
#
_entry.id   AF-A0AA40LPS2-F1
#
_cell.length_a   1.000
_cell.length_b   1.000
_cell.length_c   1.000
_cell.angle_alpha   90.00
_cell.angle_beta   90.00
_cell.angle_gamma   90.00
#
_symmetry.space_group_name_H-M   'P 1'
#
loop_
_entity.id
_entity.type
_entity.pdbx_description
1 polymer ?
#
loop_
_entity_poly.entity_id
_entity_poly.type
_entity_poly.pdbx_seq_one_letter_code
_entity_poly.pdbx_strand_id
1 'polypeptide(L)'
;MRMWVFLKTTQRVATPLCGTNFFKHTDTHPENTPILDGNAADLQAESDAFEEKIKDTGGNELFVGGIGPDRHIVFNEPGSSLVSRACLKMLAMDIILDNARFFYEDLTMCPP
;
A
#
# COMPACT_ATOMS: atom_id res chain seq x y z
N MET A 1 -4.60 -13.19 10.12
CA MET A 1 -3.72 -12.99 8.96
C MET A 1 -3.20 -11.55 9.06
N ARG A 2 -1.87 -11.34 9.14
CA ARG A 2 -1.25 -10.01 9.29
C ARG A 2 -0.17 -9.92 8.21
N MET A 3 -0.35 -9.07 7.20
CA MET A 3 0.60 -8.93 6.10
C MET A 3 0.36 -7.61 5.37
N TRP A 4 1.26 -6.62 5.49
CA TRP A 4 1.10 -5.28 4.87
C TRP A 4 2.43 -4.55 4.66
N VAL A 5 2.62 -3.86 3.53
CA VAL A 5 3.84 -3.12 3.14
C VAL A 5 3.52 -1.90 2.23
N PHE A 6 4.35 -0.86 2.34
CA PHE A 6 4.27 0.56 1.94
C PHE A 6 5.29 1.04 0.85
N LEU A 7 5.51 2.33 0.42
CA LEU A 7 5.04 3.68 0.85
C LEU A 7 4.88 4.74 -0.26
N LYS A 8 5.83 4.95 -1.17
CA LYS A 8 5.75 6.13 -2.06
C LYS A 8 4.79 5.96 -3.25
N THR A 9 4.58 4.72 -3.70
CA THR A 9 3.56 4.40 -4.71
C THR A 9 2.16 4.68 -4.18
N THR A 10 1.92 4.56 -2.87
CA THR A 10 0.61 4.82 -2.26
C THR A 10 0.12 6.23 -2.58
N GLN A 11 0.97 7.24 -2.35
CA GLN A 11 0.55 8.62 -2.54
C GLN A 11 0.35 9.01 -4.01
N ARG A 12 1.21 8.51 -4.92
CA ARG A 12 1.15 8.85 -6.35
C ARG A 12 0.18 7.99 -7.15
N VAL A 13 -0.13 6.78 -6.68
CA VAL A 13 -0.95 5.80 -7.41
C VAL A 13 -2.15 5.38 -6.58
N ALA A 14 -1.98 4.82 -5.38
CA ALA A 14 -3.10 4.22 -4.65
C ALA A 14 -4.15 5.25 -4.21
N THR A 15 -3.75 6.38 -3.64
CA THR A 15 -4.66 7.45 -3.21
C THR A 15 -5.53 7.96 -4.38
N PRO A 16 -4.98 8.39 -5.53
CA PRO A 16 -5.81 8.78 -6.66
C PRO A 16 -6.61 7.60 -7.24
N LEU A 17 -6.04 6.40 -7.34
CA LEU A 17 -6.72 5.23 -7.89
C LEU A 17 -7.96 4.84 -7.07
N CYS A 18 -7.83 4.73 -5.75
CA CYS A 18 -8.95 4.43 -4.85
C CYS A 18 -9.98 5.57 -4.84
N GLY A 19 -9.51 6.82 -4.84
CA GLY A 19 -10.37 7.99 -4.90
C GLY A 19 -11.23 8.05 -6.17
N THR A 20 -10.62 7.85 -7.34
CA THR A 20 -11.33 7.97 -8.63
C THR A 20 -12.16 6.75 -8.99
N ASN A 21 -11.68 5.54 -8.67
CA ASN A 21 -12.31 4.30 -9.16
C ASN A 21 -13.22 3.64 -8.13
N PHE A 22 -13.16 4.01 -6.85
CA PHE A 22 -13.94 3.36 -5.81
C PHE A 22 -14.68 4.34 -4.90
N PHE A 23 -13.98 5.12 -4.08
CA PHE A 23 -14.63 5.93 -3.02
C PHE A 23 -15.61 6.98 -3.56
N LYS A 24 -15.35 7.54 -4.75
CA LYS A 24 -16.28 8.49 -5.40
C LYS A 24 -17.61 7.84 -5.83
N HIS A 25 -17.66 6.52 -5.94
CA HIS A 25 -18.80 5.76 -6.46
C HIS A 25 -19.56 5.01 -5.37
N THR A 26 -19.23 5.25 -4.09
CA THR A 26 -19.82 4.58 -2.93
C THR A 26 -20.17 5.59 -1.84
N ASP A 27 -21.10 5.25 -0.95
CA ASP A 27 -21.50 6.08 0.20
C ASP A 27 -20.50 5.97 1.38
N THR A 28 -19.21 5.89 1.07
CA THR A 28 -18.14 5.77 2.07
C THR A 28 -17.77 7.13 2.63
N HIS A 29 -17.67 7.21 3.95
CA HIS A 29 -17.22 8.40 4.66
C HIS A 29 -15.68 8.50 4.63
N PRO A 30 -15.08 9.69 4.36
CA PRO A 30 -13.63 9.86 4.28
C PRO A 30 -12.88 9.43 5.56
N GLU A 31 -13.47 9.62 6.74
CA GLU A 31 -12.91 9.19 8.02
C GLU A 31 -12.76 7.66 8.14
N ASN A 32 -13.58 6.92 7.39
CA ASN A 32 -13.62 5.46 7.33
C ASN A 32 -12.79 4.89 6.16
N THR A 33 -12.08 5.73 5.41
CA THR A 33 -11.20 5.31 4.31
C THR A 33 -9.74 5.62 4.64
N PRO A 34 -9.15 5.00 5.68
CA PRO A 34 -7.76 5.24 6.01
C PRO A 34 -6.86 4.75 4.86
N ILE A 35 -6.02 5.66 4.37
CA ILE A 35 -4.93 5.35 3.43
C ILE A 35 -3.64 5.86 4.05
N LEU A 36 -2.59 5.08 3.89
CA LEU A 36 -1.25 5.37 4.37
C LEU A 36 -0.61 6.57 3.66
N ASP A 37 -0.03 7.50 4.42
CA ASP A 37 0.64 8.67 3.86
C ASP A 37 2.08 8.38 3.41
N GLY A 38 2.22 8.23 2.08
CA GLY A 38 3.50 8.08 1.35
C GLY A 38 4.53 9.18 1.59
N ASN A 39 4.11 10.33 2.08
CA ASN A 39 4.90 11.54 2.26
C ASN A 39 5.07 11.95 3.73
N ALA A 40 4.68 11.09 4.69
CA ALA A 40 4.84 11.37 6.11
C ALA A 40 6.31 11.73 6.43
N ALA A 41 6.50 12.63 7.41
CA ALA A 41 7.85 13.01 7.84
C ALA A 41 8.58 11.84 8.53
N ASP A 42 7.83 11.01 9.25
CA ASP A 42 8.30 9.77 9.86
C ASP A 42 7.43 8.61 9.36
N LEU A 43 8.00 7.83 8.46
CA LEU A 43 7.34 6.70 7.82
C LEU A 43 7.09 5.53 8.78
N GLN A 44 7.94 5.39 9.80
CA GLN A 44 7.78 4.35 10.80
C GLN A 44 6.62 4.72 11.73
N ALA A 45 6.57 5.97 12.18
CA ALA A 45 5.46 6.46 12.99
C ALA A 45 4.10 6.34 12.27
N GLU A 46 4.05 6.64 10.97
CA GLU A 46 2.84 6.45 10.14
C GLU A 46 2.43 4.97 10.08
N SER A 47 3.41 4.07 9.94
CA SER A 47 3.19 2.61 9.96
C SER A 47 2.59 2.14 11.28
N ASP A 48 3.15 2.61 12.38
CA ASP A 48 2.71 2.24 13.73
C ASP A 48 1.31 2.78 14.03
N ALA A 49 1.04 4.05 13.66
CA ALA A 49 -0.27 4.67 13.85
C ALA A 49 -1.37 3.98 13.03
N PHE A 50 -1.08 3.54 11.81
CA PHE A 50 -2.04 2.81 10.99
C PHE A 50 -2.35 1.41 11.56
N GLU A 51 -1.33 0.71 12.05
CA GLU A 51 -1.50 -0.56 12.75
C GLU A 51 -2.30 -0.42 14.05
N GLU A 52 -2.16 0.69 14.77
CA GLU A 52 -3.00 1.02 15.91
C GLU A 52 -4.45 1.26 15.49
N LYS A 53 -4.69 2.06 14.45
CA LYS A 53 -6.03 2.32 13.92
C LYS A 53 -6.78 1.04 13.55
N ILE A 54 -6.10 0.09 12.89
CA ILE A 54 -6.70 -1.22 12.56
C ILE A 54 -7.04 -2.02 13.81
N LYS A 55 -6.19 -2.01 14.84
CA LYS A 55 -6.46 -2.72 16.09
C LYS A 55 -7.64 -2.10 16.82
N ASP A 56 -7.72 -0.77 16.84
CA ASP A 56 -8.80 -0.04 17.50
C ASP A 56 -10.16 -0.29 16.84
N THR A 57 -10.18 -0.60 15.53
CA THR A 57 -11.40 -1.03 14.82
C THR A 57 -11.70 -2.52 14.95
N GLY A 58 -10.95 -3.29 15.76
CA GLY A 58 -11.14 -4.73 15.94
C GLY A 58 -10.45 -5.61 14.89
N GLY A 59 -9.60 -5.04 14.04
CA GLY A 59 -8.94 -5.71 12.93
C GLY A 59 -9.75 -5.68 11.63
N ASN A 60 -9.23 -6.36 10.60
CA ASN A 60 -9.91 -6.50 9.31
C ASN A 60 -10.71 -7.81 9.29
N GLU A 61 -12.03 -7.71 9.09
CA GLU A 61 -12.90 -8.88 8.92
C GLU A 61 -12.73 -9.55 7.55
N LEU A 62 -12.50 -8.74 6.52
CA LEU A 62 -12.26 -9.17 5.16
C LEU A 62 -11.09 -8.38 4.57
N PHE A 63 -10.16 -9.09 3.94
CA PHE A 63 -9.11 -8.48 3.15
C PHE A 63 -9.18 -8.96 1.70
N VAL A 64 -9.23 -8.00 0.78
CA VAL A 64 -9.19 -8.24 -0.67
C VAL A 64 -7.89 -7.64 -1.20
N GLY A 65 -7.09 -8.46 -1.86
CA GLY A 65 -5.80 -8.05 -2.42
C GLY A 65 -5.47 -8.82 -3.69
N GLY A 66 -4.60 -8.23 -4.51
CA GLY A 66 -4.03 -8.87 -5.69
C GLY A 66 -2.83 -9.76 -5.35
N ILE A 67 -2.54 -10.71 -6.23
CA ILE A 67 -1.35 -11.55 -6.19
C ILE A 67 -0.48 -11.21 -7.41
N GLY A 68 0.79 -10.91 -7.17
CA GLY A 68 1.79 -10.64 -8.21
C GLY A 68 2.21 -11.91 -8.97
N PRO A 69 2.90 -11.77 -10.11
CA PRO A 69 3.34 -12.90 -10.94
C PRO A 69 4.33 -13.85 -10.22
N ASP A 70 5.13 -13.32 -9.31
CA ASP A 70 6.04 -14.04 -8.40
C ASP A 70 5.36 -14.59 -7.14
N ARG A 71 4.03 -14.43 -7.03
CA ARG A 71 3.18 -14.77 -5.88
C ARG A 71 3.31 -13.86 -4.67
N HIS A 72 3.84 -12.65 -4.81
CA HIS A 72 3.77 -11.65 -3.75
C HIS A 72 2.32 -11.20 -3.50
N ILE A 73 2.03 -10.84 -2.25
CA ILE A 73 0.75 -10.19 -1.87
C ILE A 73 1.06 -8.75 -1.50
N VAL A 74 0.37 -7.80 -2.13
CA VAL A 74 0.68 -6.37 -2.02
C VAL A 74 2.15 -6.13 -2.43
N PHE A 75 3.01 -5.65 -1.54
CA PHE A 75 4.44 -5.45 -1.78
C PHE A 75 5.29 -6.40 -0.92
N ASN A 76 4.73 -7.53 -0.47
CA ASN A 76 5.47 -8.57 0.24
C ASN A 76 6.13 -9.53 -0.74
N GLU A 77 7.25 -9.09 -1.30
CA GLU A 77 8.10 -9.89 -2.19
C GLU A 77 8.61 -11.18 -1.53
N PRO A 78 9.00 -12.20 -2.33
CA PRO A 78 9.64 -13.41 -1.86
C PRO A 78 10.79 -13.13 -0.89
N GLY A 79 10.81 -13.82 0.26
CA GLY A 79 11.77 -13.56 1.35
C GLY A 79 11.26 -12.61 2.43
N SER A 80 10.09 -11.98 2.24
CA SER A 80 9.39 -11.29 3.32
C SER A 80 8.96 -12.25 4.44
N SER A 81 9.02 -11.76 5.68
CA SER A 81 8.53 -12.52 6.84
C SER A 81 7.05 -12.85 6.71
N LEU A 82 6.67 -14.10 6.98
CA LEU A 82 5.26 -14.56 7.00
C LEU A 82 4.42 -13.92 8.12
N VAL A 83 5.07 -13.27 9.08
CA VAL A 83 4.44 -12.55 10.20
C VAL A 83 4.74 -11.05 10.13
N SER A 84 5.00 -10.52 8.94
CA SER A 84 5.27 -9.09 8.73
C SER A 84 4.09 -8.22 9.16
N ARG A 85 4.41 -7.00 9.63
CA ARG A 85 3.47 -5.92 9.92
C ARG A 85 3.69 -4.79 8.93
N ALA A 86 2.81 -3.79 8.93
CA ALA A 86 2.98 -2.57 8.16
C ALA A 86 4.39 -2.01 8.38
N CYS A 87 5.19 -1.98 7.32
CA CYS A 87 6.54 -1.45 7.34
C CYS A 87 6.94 -0.89 5.98
N LEU A 88 7.94 -0.01 5.99
CA LEU A 88 8.61 0.45 4.78
C LEU A 88 9.32 -0.72 4.09
N LYS A 89 9.10 -0.90 2.78
CA LYS A 89 9.94 -1.73 1.93
C LYS A 89 10.48 -0.93 0.76
N MET A 90 11.66 -1.34 0.32
CA MET A 90 12.19 -0.96 -0.97
C MET A 90 11.58 -1.87 -2.03
N LEU A 91 11.23 -1.31 -3.18
CA LEU A 91 10.71 -2.09 -4.30
C LEU A 91 11.87 -2.73 -5.06
N ALA A 92 11.74 -4.01 -5.39
CA ALA A 92 12.63 -4.61 -6.36
C ALA A 92 12.41 -4.06 -7.77
N MET A 93 13.44 -4.22 -8.61
CA MET A 93 13.49 -3.64 -9.95
C MET A 93 12.36 -4.16 -10.86
N ASP A 94 11.97 -5.42 -10.71
CA ASP A 94 10.84 -6.03 -11.41
C ASP A 94 9.52 -5.34 -11.07
N ILE A 95 9.28 -5.03 -9.79
CA ILE A 95 8.09 -4.26 -9.37
C ILE A 95 8.13 -2.83 -9.92
N ILE A 96 9.30 -2.19 -9.94
CA ILE A 96 9.47 -0.86 -10.54
C ILE A 96 9.13 -0.89 -12.04
N LEU A 97 9.64 -1.88 -12.77
CA LEU A 97 9.36 -2.07 -14.20
C LEU A 97 7.87 -2.33 -14.45
N ASP A 98 7.24 -3.21 -13.66
CA ASP A 98 5.81 -3.51 -13.79
C ASP A 98 4.93 -2.29 -13.51
N ASN A 99 5.35 -1.42 -12.58
CA ASN A 99 4.63 -0.20 -12.24
C ASN A 99 4.90 0.96 -13.17
N ALA A 100 5.97 0.93 -13.98
CA ALA A 100 6.33 2.00 -14.91
C ALA A 100 5.20 2.37 -15.88
N ARG A 101 4.32 1.41 -16.23
CA ARG A 101 3.12 1.66 -17.03
C ARG A 101 2.17 2.71 -16.43
N PHE A 102 2.19 2.91 -15.10
CA PHE A 102 1.42 3.93 -14.41
C PHE A 102 2.12 5.30 -14.39
N PHE A 103 3.37 5.37 -14.85
CA PHE A 103 4.23 6.55 -14.86
C PHE A 103 4.74 6.89 -16.27
N TYR A 104 3.92 6.68 -17.30
CA TYR A 104 4.28 6.95 -18.71
C TYR A 104 5.57 6.24 -19.17
N GLU A 105 5.83 5.05 -18.61
CA GLU A 105 7.05 4.27 -18.84
C GLU A 105 8.35 4.95 -18.36
N ASP A 106 8.26 6.01 -17.56
CA ASP A 106 9.40 6.69 -16.96
C ASP A 106 9.78 6.08 -15.59
N LEU A 107 10.89 5.35 -15.58
CA LEU A 107 11.43 4.70 -14.37
C LEU A 107 11.88 5.71 -13.30
N THR A 108 12.25 6.94 -13.68
CA THR A 108 12.68 7.97 -12.71
C THR A 108 11.51 8.52 -11.89
N MET A 109 10.29 8.34 -12.41
CA MET A 109 9.05 8.75 -11.76
C MET A 109 8.48 7.66 -10.85
N CYS A 110 8.94 6.42 -11.02
CA CYS A 110 8.63 5.31 -10.14
C CYS A 110 9.38 5.48 -8.82
N PRO A 111 8.67 5.47 -7.68
CA PRO A 111 9.35 5.52 -6.41
C PRO A 111 10.18 4.27 -6.15
N PRO A 112 11.41 4.40 -5.62
CA PRO A 112 12.21 3.25 -5.18
C PRO A 112 11.65 2.62 -3.90
#